data_AF-A0A1F8U3Z8-F1
#
_entry.id   AF-A0A1F8U3Z8-F1
#
_cell.length_a   1.000
_cell.length_b   1.000
_cell.length_c   1.000
_cell.angle_alpha   90.00
_cell.angle_beta   90.00
_cell.angle_gamma   90.00
#
_symmetry.space_group_name_H-M   'P 1'
#
loop_
_entity.id
_entity.type
_entity.pdbx_description
1 polymer ?
#
loop_
_entity_poly.entity_id
_entity_poly.type
_entity_poly.pdbx_seq_one_letter_code
_entity_poly.pdbx_strand_id
1 'polypeptide(L)' 'MINIIIQNIKNFYDTTVFFVILAIGIFLLIWDYPIFKNMKHKNDTRITLVMGILYVILPFVLYAVSRI' A
#
# COMPACT_ATOMS: atom_id res chain seq x y z
N MET A 1 7.17 24.14 5.60
CA MET A 1 7.34 22.97 4.69
C MET A 1 6.52 21.77 5.12
N ILE A 2 6.72 21.22 6.32
CA ILE A 2 5.97 20.04 6.81
C ILE A 2 4.44 20.25 6.77
N ASN A 3 3.93 21.42 7.21
CA ASN A 3 2.50 21.74 7.09
C ASN A 3 1.96 21.74 5.65
N ILE A 4 2.78 22.16 4.67
CA ILE A 4 2.38 22.19 3.26
C ILE A 4 2.25 20.77 2.71
N ILE A 5 3.18 19.88 3.11
CA ILE A 5 3.14 18.47 2.73
C ILE A 5 1.90 17.79 3.33
N ILE A 6 1.61 18.02 4.62
CA ILE A 6 0.44 17.46 5.30
C ILE A 6 -0.86 17.96 4.65
N GLN A 7 -0.97 19.25 4.32
CA GLN A 7 -2.16 19.78 3.63
C GLN A 7 -2.37 19.18 2.24
N ASN A 8 -1.30 19.00 1.46
CA ASN A 8 -1.41 18.35 0.16
C ASN A 8 -1.83 16.89 0.28
N ILE A 9 -1.32 16.16 1.27
CA ILE A 9 -1.74 14.78 1.56
C ILE A 9 -3.22 14.76 1.95
N LYS A 10 -3.68 15.67 2.84
CA LYS A 10 -5.11 15.76 3.21
C LYS A 10 -6.02 16.01 2.01
N ASN A 11 -5.61 16.88 1.09
CA ASN A 11 -6.40 17.21 -0.09
C ASN A 11 -6.41 16.09 -1.14
N PHE A 12 -5.32 15.33 -1.24
CA PHE A 12 -5.20 14.21 -2.17
C PHE A 12 -5.83 12.92 -1.64
N TYR A 13 -5.79 12.70 -0.34
CA TYR A 13 -6.13 11.43 0.28
C TYR A 13 -7.63 11.33 0.58
N ASP A 14 -8.41 11.00 -0.45
CA ASP A 14 -9.84 10.73 -0.36
C ASP A 14 -10.15 9.23 -0.16
N THR A 15 -11.44 8.91 -0.09
CA THR A 15 -11.91 7.52 0.04
C THR A 15 -11.53 6.66 -1.16
N THR A 16 -11.47 7.24 -2.35
CA THR A 16 -11.08 6.56 -3.59
C THR A 16 -9.62 6.10 -3.51
N VAL A 17 -8.70 7.01 -3.16
CA VAL A 17 -7.28 6.74 -3.02
C VAL A 17 -7.03 5.69 -1.93
N PHE A 18 -7.76 5.75 -0.82
CA PHE A 18 -7.69 4.72 0.22
C PHE A 18 -7.96 3.32 -0.36
N PHE A 19 -9.07 3.14 -1.06
CA PHE A 19 -9.44 1.83 -1.61
C PHE A 19 -8.51 1.38 -2.74
N VAL A 20 -7.98 2.29 -3.56
CA VAL A 20 -7.01 1.96 -4.61
C VAL A 20 -5.73 1.40 -3.99
N ILE A 21 -5.15 2.07 -2.99
CA ILE A 21 -3.92 1.61 -2.33
C ILE A 21 -4.16 0.26 -1.64
N LEU A 22 -5.29 0.12 -0.96
CA LEU A 22 -5.68 -1.13 -0.31
C LEU A 22 -5.84 -2.27 -1.33
N ALA A 23 -6.51 -2.02 -2.46
CA ALA A 23 -6.71 -2.99 -3.51
C ALA A 23 -5.38 -3.45 -4.13
N ILE A 24 -4.43 -2.52 -4.35
CA ILE A 24 -3.07 -2.86 -4.81
C ILE A 24 -2.39 -3.82 -3.83
N GLY A 25 -2.43 -3.53 -2.53
CA GLY A 25 -1.85 -4.38 -1.50
C GLY A 25 -2.46 -5.78 -1.45
N ILE A 26 -3.80 -5.85 -1.52
CA ILE A 26 -4.53 -7.13 -1.57
C ILE A 26 -4.16 -7.91 -2.83
N PHE A 27 -4.10 -7.25 -3.99
CA PHE A 27 -3.80 -7.91 -5.27
C PHE A 27 -2.38 -8.48 -5.30
N LEU A 28 -1.39 -7.74 -4.77
CA LEU A 28 -0.01 -8.21 -4.61
C LEU A 28 0.06 -9.50 -3.77
N LEU A 29 -0.75 -9.61 -2.71
CA LEU A 29 -0.75 -10.76 -1.81
C LEU A 29 -1.52 -11.96 -2.38
N ILE A 30 -2.64 -11.72 -3.06
CA ILE A 30 -3.51 -12.79 -3.58
C ILE A 30 -3.00 -13.33 -4.91
N TRP A 31 -2.44 -12.48 -5.77
CA TRP A 31 -2.10 -12.85 -7.15
C TRP A 31 -0.60 -12.99 -7.34
N ASP A 32 0.15 -11.91 -7.12
CA ASP A 32 1.57 -11.87 -7.47
C ASP A 32 2.42 -12.74 -6.54
N TYR A 33 2.15 -12.70 -5.24
CA TYR A 33 2.86 -13.52 -4.25
C TYR A 33 2.82 -15.03 -4.55
N PRO A 34 1.65 -15.67 -4.76
CA PRO A 34 1.62 -17.09 -5.10
C PRO A 34 2.26 -17.39 -6.46
N ILE A 35 2.18 -16.48 -7.45
CA ILE A 35 2.86 -16.66 -8.73
C ILE A 35 4.38 -16.72 -8.52
N PHE A 36 4.98 -15.74 -7.84
CA PHE A 36 6.42 -15.74 -7.59
C PHE A 36 6.87 -16.90 -6.72
N LYS A 37 6.04 -17.28 -5.75
CA LYS A 37 6.28 -18.46 -4.89
C LYS A 37 6.32 -19.75 -5.73
N ASN A 38 5.39 -19.91 -6.66
CA ASN A 38 5.32 -21.09 -7.55
C ASN A 38 6.50 -21.13 -8.54
N MET A 39 6.95 -19.97 -9.01
CA MET A 39 8.13 -19.85 -9.89
C MET A 39 9.47 -20.02 -9.13
N LYS A 40 9.45 -20.20 -7.80
CA LYS A 40 10.63 -20.33 -6.93
C LYS A 40 11.56 -19.11 -6.94
N HIS A 41 11.05 -17.94 -7.32
CA HIS A 41 11.78 -16.66 -7.26
C HIS A 41 11.80 -16.14 -5.82
N LYS A 42 12.73 -16.64 -4.99
CA LYS A 42 12.77 -16.37 -3.54
C LYS A 42 12.87 -14.88 -3.19
N ASN A 43 13.67 -14.11 -3.93
CA ASN A 43 13.80 -12.68 -3.68
C ASN A 43 12.50 -11.93 -4.02
N ASP A 44 11.96 -12.15 -5.21
CA ASP A 44 10.73 -11.49 -5.66
C ASP A 44 9.54 -11.87 -4.78
N THR A 45 9.43 -13.15 -4.41
CA THR A 45 8.41 -13.63 -3.45
C THR A 45 8.46 -12.84 -2.13
N ARG A 46 9.66 -12.61 -1.59
CA ARG A 46 9.83 -11.86 -0.34
C ARG A 46 9.50 -10.38 -0.52
N ILE A 47 9.95 -9.77 -1.61
CA ILE A 47 9.69 -8.36 -1.91
C ILE A 47 8.19 -8.14 -2.09
N THR A 48 7.51 -8.97 -2.89
CA THR A 48 6.07 -8.88 -3.13
C THR A 48 5.27 -9.06 -1.85
N LEU A 49 5.67 -9.98 -0.96
CA LEU A 49 5.02 -10.13 0.34
C LEU A 49 5.17 -8.87 1.21
N VAL A 50 6.39 -8.32 1.29
CA VAL A 50 6.65 -7.10 2.06
C VAL A 50 5.88 -5.91 1.48
N MET A 51 5.93 -5.72 0.17
CA MET A 51 5.19 -4.67 -0.54
C MET A 51 3.69 -4.83 -0.32
N GLY A 52 3.13 -6.02 -0.51
CA GLY A 52 1.71 -6.29 -0.30
C GLY A 52 1.25 -5.91 1.11
N ILE A 53 1.99 -6.34 2.15
CA ILE A 53 1.71 -5.96 3.53
C ILE A 53 1.83 -4.45 3.74
N LEU A 54 2.86 -3.82 3.17
CA LEU A 54 3.06 -2.37 3.27
C LEU A 54 1.88 -1.61 2.67
N TYR A 55 1.43 -1.98 1.48
CA TYR A 55 0.30 -1.36 0.78
C TYR A 55 -1.05 -1.65 1.46
N VAL A 56 -1.18 -2.73 2.24
CA VAL A 56 -2.35 -2.95 3.08
C VAL A 56 -2.35 -2.03 4.31
N ILE A 57 -1.19 -1.77 4.92
CA ILE A 57 -1.08 -0.95 6.14
C ILE A 57 -1.07 0.56 5.83
N LEU A 58 -0.36 0.96 4.77
CA LEU A 58 -0.17 2.34 4.35
C LEU A 58 -1.46 3.17 4.27
N PRO A 59 -2.59 2.68 3.72
CA PRO A 59 -3.78 3.49 3.62
C PRO A 59 -4.40 3.83 4.97
N PHE A 60 -4.24 2.98 5.99
CA PHE A 60 -4.67 3.28 7.36
C PHE A 60 -3.77 4.33 8.01
N VAL A 61 -2.46 4.28 7.76
CA VAL A 61 -1.51 5.28 8.24
C VAL A 61 -1.80 6.64 7.61
N LEU A 62 -2.00 6.69 6.30
CA LEU A 62 -2.35 7.91 5.58
C LEU A 62 -3.69 8.47 6.03
N TYR A 63 -4.67 7.61 6.32
CA TYR A 63 -5.95 8.02 6.90
C TYR A 63 -5.80 8.62 8.30
N ALA A 64 -4.96 8.05 9.15
CA ALA A 64 -4.68 8.59 10.47
C ALA A 64 -4.01 9.97 10.36
N VAL A 65 -3.00 10.11 9.50
CA VAL A 65 -2.31 11.39 9.24
C VAL A 65 -3.24 12.43 8.63
N SER A 66 -4.19 12.03 7.78
CA SER A 66 -5.13 12.99 7.18
C SER A 66 -6.16 13.52 8.19
N ARG A 67 -6.38 12.81 9.30
CA ARG A 67 -7.32 13.19 10.37
C ARG A 67 -6.68 13.95 11.54
N ILE A 68 -5.35 13.94 11.67
CA ILE A 68 -4.56 14.78 12.61
C ILE A 68 -4.43 16.17 12.01
#